data_AF-A0A7K0CR80-F1
#
_entry.id   AF-A0A7K0CR80-F1
#
_cell.length_a   1.000
_cell.length_b   1.000
_cell.length_c   1.000
_cell.angle_alpha   90.00
_cell.angle_beta   90.00
_cell.angle_gamma   90.00
#
_symmetry.space_group_name_H-M   'P 1'
#
loop_
_entity.id
_entity.type
_entity.pdbx_description
1 polymer ?
#
loop_
_entity_poly.entity_id
_entity_poly.type
_entity_poly.pdbx_seq_one_letter_code
_entity_poly.pdbx_strand_id
1 'polypeptide(L)'
;MAIVRFSVSMPSEVRDRIKAHAAAANLDVSAFLAVAAVAQMDAQDRVGRILAPFEEARAEAEAAAADAAADSWTDGMVLTAEEQAEVNRILGRPPADGGGATAA
;
A
#
# COMPACT_ATOMS: atom_id res chain seq x y z
N MET A 1 14.16 25.45 21.50
CA MET A 1 13.10 24.91 20.63
C MET A 1 12.25 26.08 20.15
N ALA A 2 12.10 26.28 18.85
CA ALA A 2 11.31 27.40 18.32
C ALA A 2 9.81 27.07 18.40
N ILE A 3 9.01 27.98 18.97
CA ILE A 3 7.56 27.85 18.98
C ILE A 3 7.04 28.33 17.61
N VAL A 4 6.48 27.43 16.83
CA VAL A 4 5.84 27.75 15.54
C VAL A 4 4.35 27.95 15.78
N ARG A 5 3.82 29.11 15.37
CA ARG A 5 2.39 29.41 15.44
C ARG A 5 1.75 29.09 14.10
N PHE A 6 0.62 28.41 14.12
CA PHE A 6 -0.16 28.12 12.93
C PHE A 6 -1.65 28.36 13.21
N SER A 7 -2.41 28.62 12.15
CA SER A 7 -3.86 28.79 12.21
C SER A 7 -4.54 27.52 11.70
N VAL A 8 -5.55 27.05 12.43
CA VAL A 8 -6.34 25.87 12.04
C VAL A 8 -7.78 26.32 11.84
N SER A 9 -8.28 26.08 10.63
CA SER A 9 -9.71 26.25 10.35
C SER A 9 -10.45 24.99 10.78
N MET A 10 -11.58 25.18 11.45
CA MET A 10 -12.44 24.07 11.87
C MET A 10 -13.91 24.52 11.95
N PRO A 11 -14.86 23.58 11.88
CA PRO A 11 -16.27 23.88 12.11
C PRO A 11 -16.50 24.51 13.49
N SER A 12 -17.48 25.42 13.57
CA SER A 12 -17.83 26.11 14.82
C SER A 12 -18.20 25.13 15.94
N GLU A 13 -18.94 24.08 15.62
CA GLU A 13 -19.34 23.03 16.56
C GLU A 13 -18.13 22.34 17.21
N VAL A 14 -17.09 22.05 16.41
CA VAL A 14 -15.86 21.41 16.89
C VAL A 14 -15.09 22.36 17.79
N ARG A 15 -14.96 23.63 17.39
CA ARG A 15 -14.32 24.67 18.20
C ARG A 15 -15.00 24.83 19.55
N ASP A 16 -16.32 24.82 19.57
CA ASP A 16 -17.09 25.07 20.80
C ASP A 16 -17.00 23.87 21.76
N ARG A 17 -16.97 22.64 21.22
CA ARG A 17 -16.62 21.44 22.00
C ARG A 17 -15.21 21.51 22.59
N ILE A 18 -14.22 21.91 21.80
CA ILE A 18 -12.83 22.06 22.27
C ILE A 18 -12.77 23.07 23.42
N LYS A 19 -13.46 24.21 23.30
CA LYS A 19 -13.54 25.21 24.38
C LYS A 19 -14.14 24.63 25.66
N ALA A 20 -15.21 23.86 25.55
CA ALA A 20 -15.84 23.22 26.71
C ALA A 20 -14.89 22.22 27.39
N HIS A 21 -14.18 21.40 26.62
CA HIS A 21 -13.20 20.46 27.16
C HIS A 21 -11.98 21.16 27.79
N ALA A 22 -11.47 22.22 27.17
CA ALA A 22 -10.39 23.03 27.71
C ALA A 22 -10.79 23.68 29.05
N ALA A 23 -12.00 24.25 29.11
CA ALA A 23 -12.55 24.83 30.33
C ALA A 23 -12.73 23.78 31.45
N ALA A 24 -13.25 22.58 31.13
CA ALA A 24 -13.40 21.49 32.09
C ALA A 24 -12.05 20.99 32.65
N ALA A 25 -10.98 21.06 31.85
CA ALA A 25 -9.62 20.73 32.26
C ALA A 25 -8.86 21.89 32.91
N ASN A 26 -9.49 23.07 33.04
CA ASN A 26 -8.87 24.31 33.49
C ASN A 26 -7.61 24.70 32.68
N LEU A 27 -7.65 24.47 31.37
CA LEU A 27 -6.58 24.77 30.43
C LEU A 27 -7.01 25.84 29.41
N ASP A 28 -6.05 26.62 28.92
CA ASP A 28 -6.27 27.43 27.73
C ASP A 28 -6.48 26.53 26.50
N VAL A 29 -7.25 27.01 25.53
CA VAL A 29 -7.55 26.27 24.29
C VAL A 29 -6.28 25.86 23.56
N SER A 30 -5.27 26.73 23.48
CA SER A 30 -4.01 26.41 22.81
C SER A 30 -3.22 25.33 23.55
N ALA A 31 -3.22 25.36 24.88
CA ALA A 31 -2.57 24.35 25.71
C ALA A 31 -3.30 22.99 25.59
N PHE A 32 -4.62 23.01 25.64
CA PHE A 32 -5.45 21.83 25.44
C PHE A 32 -5.18 21.19 24.07
N LEU A 33 -5.14 21.99 23.00
CA LEU A 33 -4.84 21.50 21.65
C LEU A 33 -3.44 20.93 21.51
N ALA A 34 -2.44 21.54 22.15
CA ALA A 34 -1.07 21.01 22.14
C ALA A 34 -1.00 19.63 22.83
N VAL A 35 -1.64 19.48 23.99
CA VAL A 35 -1.69 18.20 24.72
C VAL A 35 -2.46 17.14 23.93
N ALA A 36 -3.59 17.51 23.34
CA ALA A 36 -4.38 16.61 22.50
C ALA A 36 -3.61 16.14 21.26
N ALA A 37 -2.85 17.04 20.63
CA ALA A 37 -1.99 16.69 19.50
C ALA A 37 -0.90 15.68 19.89
N VAL A 38 -0.22 15.88 21.02
CA VAL A 38 0.77 14.93 21.53
C VAL A 38 0.13 13.56 21.82
N ALA A 39 -1.01 13.55 22.49
CA ALA A 39 -1.72 12.31 22.79
C ALA A 39 -2.14 11.55 21.52
N GLN A 40 -2.56 12.28 20.48
CA GLN A 40 -2.90 11.71 19.18
C GLN A 40 -1.67 11.14 18.47
N MET A 41 -0.55 11.85 18.48
CA MET A 41 0.73 11.37 17.92
C MET A 41 1.16 10.08 18.62
N ASP A 42 1.13 10.04 19.96
CA ASP A 42 1.48 8.83 20.71
C ASP A 42 0.56 7.65 20.39
N ALA A 43 -0.74 7.91 20.21
CA ALA A 43 -1.70 6.88 19.79
C ALA A 43 -1.39 6.36 18.37
N GLN A 44 -1.10 7.26 17.43
CA GLN A 44 -0.72 6.89 16.07
C GLN A 44 0.60 6.13 16.03
N ASP A 45 1.62 6.55 16.78
CA ASP A 45 2.89 5.86 16.90
C ASP A 45 2.72 4.46 17.49
N ARG A 46 1.85 4.28 18.48
CA ARG A 46 1.53 2.96 19.02
C ARG A 46 0.90 2.06 17.95
N VAL A 47 -0.05 2.58 17.19
CA VAL A 47 -0.68 1.83 16.08
C VAL A 47 0.37 1.48 15.01
N GLY A 48 1.22 2.43 14.63
CA GLY A 48 2.30 2.22 13.67
C GLY A 48 3.27 1.12 14.13
N ARG A 49 3.67 1.11 15.40
CA ARG A 49 4.53 0.06 15.96
C ARG A 49 3.89 -1.33 15.93
N ILE A 50 2.57 -1.42 16.15
CA ILE A 50 1.84 -2.69 16.07
C ILE A 50 1.79 -3.20 14.63
N LEU A 51 1.64 -2.29 13.66
CA LEU A 51 1.53 -2.65 12.25
C LEU A 51 2.88 -2.87 11.56
N ALA A 52 3.98 -2.33 12.10
CA ALA A 52 5.31 -2.41 11.50
C ALA A 52 5.75 -3.86 11.14
N PRO A 53 5.56 -4.88 12.00
CA PRO A 53 5.93 -6.25 11.65
C PRO A 53 5.12 -6.82 10.47
N PHE A 54 3.87 -6.37 10.30
CA PHE A 54 3.03 -6.81 9.18
C PHE A 54 3.45 -6.17 7.87
N GLU A 55 3.82 -4.89 7.89
CA GLU A 55 4.38 -4.23 6.70
C GLU A 55 5.74 -4.81 6.32
N GLU A 56 6.58 -5.17 7.30
CA GLU A 56 7.86 -5.86 7.06
C GLU A 56 7.63 -7.24 6.44
N ALA A 57 6.74 -8.07 7.01
CA ALA A 57 6.38 -9.36 6.45
C ALA A 57 5.76 -9.25 5.05
N ARG A 58 4.97 -8.20 4.79
CA ARG A 58 4.41 -7.92 3.47
C ARG A 58 5.49 -7.55 2.46
N ALA A 59 6.41 -6.67 2.85
CA ALA A 59 7.53 -6.26 2.00
C ALA A 59 8.47 -7.43 1.70
N GLU A 60 8.75 -8.28 2.70
CA GLU A 60 9.55 -9.51 2.52
C GLU A 60 8.84 -10.50 1.58
N ALA A 61 7.53 -10.70 1.74
CA ALA A 61 6.75 -11.54 0.85
C ALA A 61 6.66 -10.97 -0.58
N GLU A 62 6.55 -9.66 -0.74
CA GLU A 62 6.54 -8.99 -2.04
C GLU A 62 7.91 -9.09 -2.72
N ALA A 63 9.00 -8.92 -1.98
CA ALA A 63 10.35 -9.13 -2.48
C ALA A 63 10.59 -10.60 -2.89
N ALA A 64 10.20 -11.56 -2.04
CA ALA A 64 10.29 -12.98 -2.35
C ALA A 64 9.43 -13.36 -3.56
N ALA A 65 8.25 -12.76 -3.72
CA ALA A 65 7.40 -12.95 -4.88
C ALA A 65 7.99 -12.32 -6.14
N ALA A 66 8.64 -11.16 -6.04
CA ALA A 66 9.35 -10.53 -7.16
C ALA A 66 10.54 -11.38 -7.62
N ASP A 67 11.31 -11.93 -6.68
CA ASP A 67 12.42 -12.84 -6.96
C ASP A 67 11.92 -14.16 -7.56
N ALA A 68 10.88 -14.77 -6.97
CA ALA A 68 10.27 -15.99 -7.50
C ALA A 68 9.55 -15.78 -8.86
N ALA A 69 9.06 -14.56 -9.12
CA ALA A 69 8.46 -14.22 -10.41
C ALA A 69 9.51 -14.14 -11.53
N ALA A 70 10.73 -13.71 -11.20
CA ALA A 70 11.85 -13.70 -12.14
C ALA A 70 12.27 -15.12 -12.57
N ASP A 71 12.16 -16.11 -11.68
CA ASP A 71 12.62 -17.48 -11.93
C ASP A 71 11.54 -18.47 -12.41
N SER A 72 10.23 -18.23 -12.20
CA SER A 72 9.24 -19.32 -12.33
C SER A 72 8.09 -19.16 -13.33
N TRP A 73 7.86 -17.98 -13.92
CA TRP A 73 6.71 -17.83 -14.83
C TRP A 73 6.98 -18.31 -16.26
N THR A 74 8.24 -18.54 -16.62
CA THR A 74 8.62 -18.93 -17.99
C THR A 74 9.41 -20.23 -18.09
N ASP A 75 10.07 -20.69 -17.02
CA ASP A 75 11.02 -21.81 -17.14
C ASP A 75 10.36 -23.21 -17.14
N GLY A 76 9.05 -23.29 -16.89
CA GLY A 76 8.30 -24.55 -16.87
C GLY A 76 7.05 -24.63 -17.75
N MET A 77 6.60 -23.52 -18.35
CA MET A 77 5.36 -23.47 -19.15
C MET A 77 5.64 -23.39 -20.65
N VAL A 78 6.55 -24.24 -21.16
CA VAL A 78 6.60 -24.50 -22.59
C VAL A 78 5.43 -25.43 -22.91
N LEU A 79 4.34 -24.87 -23.43
CA LEU A 79 3.22 -25.67 -23.92
C LEU A 79 3.76 -26.68 -24.94
N THR A 80 3.38 -27.95 -24.77
CA THR A 80 3.66 -28.95 -25.80
C THR A 80 2.98 -28.52 -27.12
N ALA A 81 3.44 -29.05 -28.25
CA ALA A 81 2.86 -28.72 -29.55
C ALA A 81 1.34 -29.00 -29.61
N GLU A 82 0.88 -30.01 -28.88
CA GLU A 82 -0.53 -30.38 -28.77
C GLU A 82 -1.33 -29.37 -27.93
N GLU A 83 -0.81 -28.98 -26.77
CA GLU A 83 -1.45 -27.98 -25.91
C GLU A 83 -1.46 -26.59 -26.57
N GLN A 84 -0.39 -26.24 -27.28
CA GLN A 84 -0.32 -25.01 -28.06
C GLN A 84 -1.34 -25.00 -29.21
N ALA A 85 -1.59 -26.15 -29.84
CA ALA A 85 -2.62 -26.30 -30.87
C ALA A 85 -4.03 -26.18 -30.28
N GLU A 86 -4.27 -26.68 -29.06
CA GLU A 86 -5.54 -26.51 -28.35
C GLU A 86 -5.81 -25.05 -28.01
N VAL A 87 -4.83 -24.34 -27.45
CA VAL A 87 -4.93 -22.91 -27.14
C VAL A 87 -5.18 -22.10 -28.42
N ASN A 88 -4.50 -22.43 -29.51
CA ASN A 88 -4.70 -21.79 -30.81
C ASN A 88 -6.12 -22.03 -31.36
N ARG A 89 -6.69 -23.22 -31.16
CA ARG A 89 -8.08 -23.52 -31.54
C ARG A 89 -9.10 -22.72 -30.73
N ILE A 90 -8.91 -22.61 -29.41
CA ILE A 90 -9.79 -21.86 -28.51
C ILE A 90 -9.73 -20.35 -28.81
N LEU A 91 -8.52 -19.82 -29.08
CA LEU A 91 -8.30 -18.40 -29.36
C LEU A 91 -8.48 -18.02 -30.84
N GLY A 92 -8.77 -18.98 -31.72
CA GLY A 92 -8.97 -18.76 -33.15
C GLY A 92 -7.70 -18.32 -33.91
N ARG A 93 -6.51 -18.63 -33.39
CA ARG A 93 -5.23 -18.29 -34.03
C ARG A 93 -4.77 -19.45 -34.93
N PRO A 94 -4.37 -19.21 -36.19
CA PRO A 94 -3.82 -20.27 -37.03
C PRO A 94 -2.46 -20.75 -36.47
N PRO A 95 -2.12 -22.05 -36.60
CA PRO A 95 -0.79 -22.53 -36.18
C PRO A 95 0.29 -21.77 -36.95
N ALA A 96 1.35 -21.37 -36.25
CA ALA A 96 2.50 -20.76 -36.90
C ALA A 96 3.18 -21.82 -37.76
N ASP A 97 3.07 -21.67 -39.08
CA ASP A 97 3.67 -22.57 -40.06
C ASP A 97 5.20 -22.57 -39.88
N GLY A 98 5.71 -23.62 -39.25
CA GLY A 98 7.09 -24.03 -39.41
C GLY A 98 7.27 -24.53 -40.83
N GLY A 99 7.79 -23.68 -41.72
CA GLY A 99 7.98 -24.05 -43.12
C GLY A 99 8.77 -23.02 -43.92
N GLY A 100 10.08 -23.02 -43.75
CA GLY A 100 10.99 -22.20 -44.55
C GLY A 100 12.42 -22.69 -44.54
N ALA A 101 12.64 -24.00 -44.73
CA ALA A 101 13.95 -24.55 -45.04
C ALA A 101 14.08 -24.81 -46.55
N THR A 102 15.12 -24.19 -47.12
CA THR A 102 15.90 -24.59 -48.31
C THR A 102 15.36 -24.41 -49.75
N ALA A 103 16.22 -23.74 -50.54
CA ALA A 103 16.68 -24.05 -51.89
C ALA A 103 15.76 -23.82 -53.11
N ALA A 104 16.10 -22.78 -53.89
CA ALA A 104 16.44 -22.87 -55.32
C ALA A 104 17.24 -21.62 -55.73
#